data_AF-A0A1M5K3L7-F1
#
_entry.id   AF-A0A1M5K3L7-F1
#
_cell.length_a   1.000
_cell.length_b   1.000
_cell.length_c   1.000
_cell.angle_alpha   90.00
_cell.angle_beta   90.00
_cell.angle_gamma   90.00
#
_symmetry.space_group_name_H-M   'P 1'
#
loop_
_entity.id
_entity.type
_entity.pdbx_description
1 polymer ?
#
loop_
_entity_poly.entity_id
_entity_poly.type
_entity_poly.pdbx_seq_one_letter_code
_entity_poly.pdbx_strand_id
1 'polypeptide(L)'
;MTGVAQQGLFADAGDGDVVSPHRIAEAVDALRLQHGELDALALLCRLGWSECVPPLRRWPRDVAAALTALRHAQHYAAQQGLQPTVPSPRPPGWPVALSPAERELSERCRTTMRRPAVAAQFDLFGDNAGVAAEADTRRALMAGDAKAARTALRGCRDARSADALTRLIDAIERPASDIGARCVELQTTVTTIARQQLGAAAEAYLAQRWSELATISDTLPLDATRALPHASLAWLHAGQPARACECIERDPLWPQHPQLLIVYGRAAARLGRTGPSRQAWMQLCWQHPAQAEAALDDGSGDAALDQHWRDFQSAELAFATRDFPAWMLIADRRHVGFLPRPMTSDEAAATAYEALLALIRSGGAIEARRALQQCQPALLTLYLAAAVIAA
;
A
#
# COMPACT_ATOMS: atom_id res chain seq x y z
N MET A 1 -20.46 35.23 -41.95
CA MET A 1 -19.16 35.13 -42.65
C MET A 1 -18.17 34.68 -41.58
N THR A 2 -17.64 33.46 -41.53
CA THR A 2 -17.37 32.40 -42.51
C THR A 2 -17.12 31.14 -41.65
N GLY A 3 -17.90 30.06 -41.77
CA GLY A 3 -17.61 28.91 -42.66
C GLY A 3 -16.66 27.91 -41.98
N VAL A 4 -17.16 26.96 -41.16
CA VAL A 4 -17.30 25.52 -41.49
C VAL A 4 -16.30 24.99 -42.53
N ALA A 5 -15.35 24.14 -42.10
CA ALA A 5 -14.77 23.04 -42.90
C ALA A 5 -13.96 22.08 -42.00
N GLN A 6 -14.64 21.20 -41.26
CA GLN A 6 -14.10 19.86 -40.95
C GLN A 6 -14.75 18.91 -41.95
N GLN A 7 -14.06 18.65 -43.05
CA GLN A 7 -14.44 17.63 -44.02
C GLN A 7 -13.19 16.91 -44.54
N GLY A 8 -13.28 15.59 -44.54
CA GLY A 8 -12.52 14.74 -45.46
C GLY A 8 -11.44 13.89 -44.83
N LEU A 9 -11.82 12.83 -44.10
CA LEU A 9 -11.07 11.56 -44.02
C LEU A 9 -11.92 10.44 -43.39
N PHE A 10 -13.19 10.34 -43.80
CA PHE A 10 -13.93 9.09 -43.70
C PHE A 10 -14.28 8.70 -45.13
N ALA A 11 -13.38 7.93 -45.74
CA ALA A 11 -13.67 7.22 -46.96
C ALA A 11 -14.69 6.13 -46.61
N ASP A 12 -15.81 6.22 -47.29
CA ASP A 12 -16.86 5.24 -47.48
C ASP A 12 -16.29 3.81 -47.50
N ALA A 13 -16.51 3.03 -46.44
CA ALA A 13 -16.18 1.62 -46.42
C ALA A 13 -17.29 0.86 -47.15
N GLY A 14 -17.15 0.85 -48.47
CA GLY A 14 -17.97 0.05 -49.37
C GLY A 14 -17.90 -1.43 -49.04
N ASP A 15 -19.03 -2.08 -49.31
CA ASP A 15 -19.34 -3.49 -49.20
C ASP A 15 -18.20 -4.41 -49.71
N GLY A 16 -17.76 -5.35 -48.87
CA GLY A 16 -16.94 -6.50 -49.29
C GLY A 16 -15.55 -6.24 -49.88
N ASP A 17 -14.86 -5.17 -49.48
CA ASP A 17 -13.61 -4.77 -50.14
C ASP A 17 -12.44 -5.71 -49.79
N VAL A 18 -12.12 -6.62 -50.72
CA VAL A 18 -10.94 -7.49 -50.66
C VAL A 18 -9.69 -6.61 -50.73
N VAL A 19 -9.05 -6.39 -49.58
CA VAL A 19 -7.82 -5.60 -49.51
C VAL A 19 -6.76 -6.24 -50.40
N SER A 20 -6.24 -5.47 -51.35
CA SER A 20 -5.24 -5.95 -52.31
C SER A 20 -3.94 -6.35 -51.60
N PRO A 21 -3.22 -7.39 -52.08
CA PRO A 21 -1.94 -7.82 -51.51
C PRO A 21 -0.90 -6.70 -51.42
N HIS A 22 -0.92 -5.76 -52.37
CA HIS A 22 -0.05 -4.59 -52.38
C HIS A 22 -0.30 -3.67 -51.17
N ARG A 23 -1.57 -3.39 -50.87
CA ARG A 23 -1.96 -2.55 -49.73
C ARG A 23 -1.62 -3.21 -48.39
N ILE A 24 -1.64 -4.55 -48.32
CA ILE A 24 -1.17 -5.32 -47.16
C ILE A 24 0.34 -5.17 -46.99
N ALA A 25 1.11 -5.32 -48.07
CA ALA A 25 2.57 -5.16 -48.04
C ALA A 25 2.99 -3.76 -47.58
N GLU A 26 2.38 -2.71 -48.12
CA GLU A 26 2.62 -1.32 -47.71
C GLU A 26 2.30 -1.08 -46.23
N ALA A 27 1.18 -1.64 -45.74
CA ALA A 27 0.81 -1.52 -44.33
C ALA A 27 1.78 -2.27 -43.41
N VAL A 28 2.27 -3.44 -43.81
CA VAL A 28 3.29 -4.20 -43.08
C VAL A 28 4.61 -3.43 -43.04
N ASP A 29 5.07 -2.88 -44.16
CA ASP A 29 6.32 -2.12 -44.23
C ASP A 29 6.24 -0.83 -43.41
N ALA A 30 5.10 -0.14 -43.43
CA ALA A 30 4.86 1.04 -42.61
C ALA A 30 4.86 0.72 -41.10
N LEU A 31 4.23 -0.37 -40.68
CA LEU A 31 4.25 -0.80 -39.27
C LEU A 31 5.65 -1.24 -38.84
N ARG A 32 6.37 -1.94 -39.72
CA ARG A 32 7.76 -2.32 -39.48
C ARG A 32 8.67 -1.11 -39.29
N LEU A 33 8.49 -0.07 -40.10
CA LEU A 33 9.25 1.20 -39.98
C LEU A 33 8.92 1.95 -38.68
N GLN A 34 7.66 1.91 -38.23
CA GLN A 34 7.22 2.67 -37.06
C GLN A 34 7.51 1.98 -35.72
N HIS A 35 7.38 0.65 -35.66
CA HIS A 35 7.42 -0.10 -34.40
C HIS A 35 8.51 -1.18 -34.35
N GLY A 36 9.22 -1.43 -35.47
CA GLY A 36 10.21 -2.51 -35.55
C GLY A 36 9.60 -3.92 -35.46
N GLU A 37 8.27 -4.02 -35.39
CA GLU A 37 7.52 -5.25 -35.28
C GLU A 37 6.22 -5.21 -36.08
N LEU A 38 5.69 -6.38 -36.42
CA LEU A 38 4.35 -6.53 -36.96
C LEU A 38 3.40 -6.98 -35.83
N ASP A 39 2.64 -6.02 -35.32
CA ASP A 39 1.44 -6.28 -34.51
C ASP A 39 0.23 -6.48 -35.45
N ALA A 40 -0.32 -7.70 -35.42
CA ALA A 40 -1.46 -8.09 -36.23
C ALA A 40 -2.72 -7.23 -35.96
N LEU A 41 -2.92 -6.72 -34.75
CA LEU A 41 -4.06 -5.86 -34.44
C LEU A 41 -3.86 -4.44 -34.98
N ALA A 42 -2.64 -3.90 -34.85
CA ALA A 42 -2.30 -2.60 -35.42
C ALA A 42 -2.48 -2.62 -36.96
N LEU A 43 -2.14 -3.75 -37.60
CA LEU A 43 -2.39 -3.98 -39.02
C LEU A 43 -3.89 -3.96 -39.35
N LEU A 44 -4.72 -4.70 -38.61
CA LEU A 44 -6.17 -4.71 -38.84
C LEU A 44 -6.79 -3.32 -38.68
N CYS A 45 -6.34 -2.55 -37.70
CA CYS A 45 -6.81 -1.17 -37.51
C CYS A 45 -6.37 -0.25 -38.65
N ARG A 46 -5.15 -0.41 -39.16
CA ARG A 46 -4.64 0.38 -40.30
C ARG A 46 -5.32 0.03 -41.62
N LEU A 47 -5.77 -1.22 -41.77
CA LEU A 47 -6.58 -1.66 -42.90
C LEU A 47 -8.06 -1.28 -42.78
N GLY A 48 -8.46 -0.64 -41.67
CA GLY A 48 -9.85 -0.21 -41.43
C GLY A 48 -10.79 -1.35 -41.02
N TRP A 49 -10.24 -2.51 -40.67
CA TRP A 49 -11.01 -3.71 -40.32
C TRP A 49 -11.33 -3.81 -38.82
N SER A 50 -10.70 -2.99 -37.99
CA SER A 50 -10.94 -2.93 -36.55
C SER A 50 -10.86 -1.47 -36.08
N GLU A 51 -11.72 -1.08 -35.15
CA GLU A 51 -11.63 0.21 -34.48
C GLU A 51 -10.68 0.09 -33.27
N CYS A 52 -9.54 0.77 -33.32
CA CYS A 52 -8.58 0.85 -32.21
C CYS A 52 -8.87 2.10 -31.34
N VAL A 53 -10.05 2.18 -30.71
CA VAL A 53 -10.34 3.20 -29.70
C VAL A 53 -10.43 2.53 -28.32
N PRO A 54 -9.49 2.78 -27.39
CA PRO A 54 -9.63 2.30 -26.02
C PRO A 54 -10.87 2.94 -25.36
N PRO A 55 -11.73 2.19 -24.63
CA PRO A 55 -11.60 0.78 -24.24
C PRO A 55 -12.35 -0.23 -25.14
N LEU A 56 -13.05 0.22 -26.18
CA LEU A 56 -13.92 -0.61 -27.01
C LEU A 56 -13.21 -1.08 -28.28
N ARG A 57 -12.44 -2.16 -28.19
CA ARG A 57 -11.90 -2.84 -29.38
C ARG A 57 -13.02 -3.65 -30.04
N ARG A 58 -13.47 -3.22 -31.23
CA ARG A 58 -14.48 -3.95 -32.00
C ARG A 58 -13.82 -4.96 -32.94
N TRP A 59 -14.28 -6.20 -32.89
CA TRP A 59 -13.82 -7.28 -33.76
C TRP A 59 -14.21 -7.01 -35.22
N PRO A 60 -13.41 -7.43 -36.21
CA PRO A 60 -13.78 -7.31 -37.61
C PRO A 60 -15.12 -8.00 -37.90
N ARG A 61 -15.97 -7.34 -38.70
CA ARG A 61 -17.28 -7.88 -39.11
C ARG A 61 -17.13 -9.10 -40.02
N ASP A 62 -16.09 -9.11 -40.86
CA ASP A 62 -15.73 -10.25 -41.72
C ASP A 62 -14.45 -10.91 -41.21
N VAL A 63 -14.62 -11.96 -40.41
CA VAL A 63 -13.53 -12.75 -39.83
C VAL A 63 -12.74 -13.51 -40.91
N ALA A 64 -13.39 -13.93 -41.99
CA ALA A 64 -12.75 -14.71 -43.05
C ALA A 64 -11.82 -13.84 -43.91
N ALA A 65 -12.27 -12.64 -44.27
CA ALA A 65 -11.42 -11.64 -44.93
C ALA A 65 -10.26 -11.21 -44.02
N ALA A 66 -10.53 -10.95 -42.74
CA ALA A 66 -9.54 -10.62 -41.71
C ALA A 66 -8.40 -11.65 -41.64
N LEU A 67 -8.77 -12.93 -41.54
CA LEU A 67 -7.81 -14.03 -41.51
C LEU A 67 -6.99 -14.13 -42.79
N THR A 68 -7.61 -13.91 -43.94
CA THR A 68 -6.93 -13.98 -45.24
C THR A 68 -5.84 -12.90 -45.34
N ALA A 69 -6.13 -11.65 -44.96
CA ALA A 69 -5.08 -10.62 -44.99
C ALA A 69 -4.00 -10.85 -43.93
N LEU A 70 -4.35 -11.33 -42.73
CA LEU A 70 -3.33 -11.66 -41.72
C LEU A 70 -2.39 -12.76 -42.20
N ARG A 71 -2.92 -13.78 -42.90
CA ARG A 71 -2.08 -14.83 -43.51
C ARG A 71 -1.16 -14.26 -44.58
N HIS A 72 -1.66 -13.40 -45.46
CA HIS A 72 -0.82 -12.72 -46.46
C HIS A 72 0.24 -11.82 -45.81
N ALA A 73 -0.12 -11.06 -44.78
CA ALA A 73 0.78 -10.18 -44.06
C ALA A 73 1.89 -10.95 -43.34
N GLN A 74 1.54 -12.06 -42.68
CA GLN A 74 2.51 -12.93 -42.01
C GLN A 74 3.42 -13.63 -43.02
N HIS A 75 2.89 -14.05 -44.17
CA HIS A 75 3.69 -14.63 -45.25
C HIS A 75 4.69 -13.62 -45.81
N TYR A 76 4.25 -12.40 -46.12
CA TYR A 76 5.11 -11.32 -46.56
C TYR A 76 6.15 -10.95 -45.50
N ALA A 77 5.75 -10.83 -44.23
CA ALA A 77 6.64 -10.57 -43.11
C ALA A 77 7.72 -11.66 -42.94
N ALA A 78 7.35 -12.93 -43.10
CA ALA A 78 8.29 -14.04 -43.07
C ALA A 78 9.31 -13.98 -44.23
N GLN A 79 8.88 -13.60 -45.44
CA GLN A 79 9.79 -13.35 -46.57
C GLN A 79 10.77 -12.19 -46.30
N GLN A 80 10.35 -11.22 -45.49
CA GLN A 80 11.19 -10.12 -45.00
C GLN A 80 12.09 -10.51 -43.80
N GLY A 81 12.10 -11.79 -43.43
CA GLY A 81 12.93 -12.32 -42.35
C GLY A 81 12.40 -12.06 -40.95
N LEU A 82 11.13 -11.72 -40.77
CA LEU A 82 10.48 -11.65 -39.45
C LEU A 82 10.08 -13.06 -38.99
N GLN A 83 10.19 -13.34 -37.69
CA GLN A 83 9.78 -14.60 -37.06
C GLN A 83 8.67 -14.37 -36.02
N PRO A 84 7.75 -15.33 -35.86
CA PRO A 84 6.71 -15.25 -34.84
C PRO A 84 7.30 -15.33 -33.43
N THR A 85 6.88 -14.43 -32.55
CA THR A 85 7.24 -14.42 -31.12
C THR A 85 6.15 -15.11 -30.30
N VAL A 86 6.50 -15.66 -29.13
CA VAL A 86 5.59 -16.38 -28.23
C VAL A 86 4.31 -15.56 -27.98
N PRO A 87 3.11 -16.16 -28.05
CA PRO A 87 1.86 -15.41 -27.93
C PRO A 87 1.70 -14.75 -26.55
N SER A 88 1.45 -13.44 -26.54
CA SER A 88 1.16 -12.70 -25.31
C SER A 88 -0.11 -13.20 -24.61
N PRO A 89 -0.24 -13.05 -23.28
CA PRO A 89 -1.50 -13.33 -22.58
C PRO A 89 -2.64 -12.48 -23.16
N ARG A 90 -3.84 -13.03 -23.16
CA ARG A 90 -5.03 -12.40 -23.73
C ARG A 90 -5.32 -11.06 -23.03
N PRO A 91 -5.45 -9.94 -23.76
CA PRO A 91 -5.76 -8.65 -23.14
C PRO A 91 -7.14 -8.65 -22.47
N PRO A 92 -7.31 -7.94 -21.34
CA PRO A 92 -8.62 -7.76 -20.71
C PRO A 92 -9.59 -7.05 -21.67
N GLY A 93 -10.84 -7.55 -21.75
CA GLY A 93 -11.87 -7.00 -22.64
C GLY A 93 -11.99 -7.66 -24.03
N TRP A 94 -11.15 -8.65 -24.36
CA TRP A 94 -11.33 -9.42 -25.59
C TRP A 94 -12.54 -10.36 -25.50
N PRO A 95 -13.34 -10.54 -26.57
CA PRO A 95 -14.46 -11.48 -26.59
C PRO A 95 -13.99 -12.93 -26.48
N VAL A 96 -14.73 -13.77 -25.74
CA VAL A 96 -14.48 -15.22 -25.69
C VAL A 96 -14.83 -15.79 -27.06
N ALA A 97 -13.83 -16.25 -27.81
CA ALA A 97 -14.03 -16.77 -29.16
C ALA A 97 -15.01 -17.95 -29.15
N LEU A 98 -16.10 -17.84 -29.92
CA LEU A 98 -17.19 -18.82 -29.94
C LEU A 98 -17.01 -19.83 -31.09
N SER A 99 -16.54 -19.37 -32.25
CA SER A 99 -16.31 -20.18 -33.45
C SER A 99 -14.83 -20.54 -33.69
N PRO A 100 -14.53 -21.59 -34.49
CA PRO A 100 -13.16 -21.94 -34.87
C PRO A 100 -12.40 -20.81 -35.58
N ALA A 101 -13.07 -20.04 -36.45
CA ALA A 101 -12.46 -18.93 -37.17
C ALA A 101 -12.07 -17.77 -36.25
N GLU A 102 -12.91 -17.45 -35.25
CA GLU A 102 -12.60 -16.43 -34.25
C GLU A 102 -11.45 -16.84 -33.33
N ARG A 103 -11.31 -18.14 -33.03
CA ARG A 103 -10.16 -18.66 -32.28
C ARG A 103 -8.87 -18.48 -33.06
N GLU A 104 -8.84 -18.86 -34.34
CA GLU A 104 -7.67 -18.66 -35.18
C GLU A 104 -7.30 -17.18 -35.30
N LEU A 105 -8.30 -16.30 -35.46
CA LEU A 105 -8.08 -14.87 -35.53
C LEU A 105 -7.50 -14.33 -34.21
N SER A 106 -8.04 -14.77 -33.08
CA SER A 106 -7.53 -14.40 -31.75
C SER A 106 -6.10 -14.87 -31.53
N GLU A 107 -5.75 -16.09 -31.93
CA GLU A 107 -4.39 -16.62 -31.82
C GLU A 107 -3.41 -15.82 -32.68
N ARG A 108 -3.76 -15.54 -33.94
CA ARG A 108 -2.90 -14.74 -34.83
C ARG A 108 -2.72 -13.30 -34.35
N CYS A 109 -3.76 -12.70 -33.77
CA CYS A 109 -3.67 -11.36 -33.16
C CYS A 109 -2.81 -11.35 -31.88
N ARG A 110 -2.54 -12.51 -31.26
CA ARG A 110 -1.64 -12.63 -30.11
C ARG A 110 -0.19 -12.88 -30.50
N THR A 111 0.06 -13.26 -31.75
CA THR A 111 1.40 -13.50 -32.29
C THR A 111 1.93 -12.22 -32.95
N THR A 112 2.95 -11.62 -32.35
CA THR A 112 3.72 -10.54 -32.99
C THR A 112 4.87 -11.13 -33.79
N MET A 113 5.15 -10.57 -34.98
CA MET A 113 6.32 -10.95 -35.76
C MET A 113 7.42 -9.91 -35.61
N ARG A 114 8.61 -10.34 -35.22
CA ARG A 114 9.79 -9.49 -35.03
C ARG A 114 10.95 -10.06 -35.79
N ARG A 115 11.92 -9.23 -36.17
CA ARG A 115 13.15 -9.75 -36.79
C ARG A 115 13.79 -10.63 -35.72
N PRO A 116 14.17 -11.89 -36.01
CA PRO A 116 15.00 -12.62 -35.09
C PRO A 116 16.17 -11.71 -34.81
N ALA A 117 16.45 -11.47 -33.53
CA ALA A 117 17.71 -10.87 -33.18
C ALA A 117 18.77 -11.82 -33.77
N VAL A 118 19.26 -11.48 -34.97
CA VAL A 118 20.62 -11.85 -35.36
C VAL A 118 21.38 -11.52 -34.11
N ALA A 119 22.02 -12.53 -33.53
CA ALA A 119 22.91 -12.35 -32.42
C ALA A 119 23.99 -11.38 -32.88
N ALA A 120 23.65 -10.10 -32.83
CA ALA A 120 24.57 -9.03 -32.67
C ALA A 120 25.16 -9.40 -31.32
N GLN A 121 26.32 -10.02 -31.42
CA GLN A 121 27.27 -10.31 -30.37
C GLN A 121 27.78 -8.96 -29.84
N PHE A 122 26.85 -8.07 -29.48
CA PHE A 122 27.03 -7.08 -28.45
C PHE A 122 27.02 -7.85 -27.14
N ASP A 123 27.87 -7.38 -26.24
CA ASP A 123 28.26 -7.95 -24.96
C ASP A 123 27.06 -8.13 -23.98
N LEU A 124 26.16 -9.06 -24.31
CA LEU A 124 24.95 -9.43 -23.55
C LEU A 124 25.31 -10.14 -22.23
N PHE A 125 26.56 -10.59 -22.09
CA PHE A 125 27.11 -11.11 -20.85
C PHE A 125 27.53 -9.99 -19.91
N GLY A 126 28.03 -8.87 -20.43
CA GLY A 126 28.37 -7.69 -19.64
C GLY A 126 27.15 -7.01 -19.01
N ASP A 127 26.09 -6.77 -19.78
CA ASP A 127 24.92 -6.04 -19.27
C ASP A 127 24.04 -6.90 -18.35
N ASN A 128 23.96 -8.22 -18.59
CA ASN A 128 23.28 -9.13 -17.67
C ASN A 128 24.06 -9.34 -16.36
N ALA A 129 25.39 -9.23 -16.37
CA ALA A 129 26.19 -9.37 -15.15
C ALA A 129 25.89 -8.25 -14.14
N GLY A 130 25.67 -7.01 -14.60
CA GLY A 130 25.29 -5.90 -13.73
C GLY A 130 23.91 -6.10 -13.10
N VAL A 131 22.92 -6.51 -13.90
CA VAL A 131 21.56 -6.80 -13.42
C VAL A 131 21.54 -8.00 -12.48
N ALA A 132 22.29 -9.06 -12.79
CA ALA A 132 22.42 -10.24 -11.94
C ALA A 132 23.10 -9.89 -10.61
N ALA A 133 24.19 -9.12 -10.64
CA ALA A 133 24.88 -8.64 -9.45
C ALA A 133 23.96 -7.81 -8.54
N GLU A 134 23.13 -6.95 -9.11
CA GLU A 134 22.15 -6.17 -8.35
C GLU A 134 21.08 -7.08 -7.72
N ALA A 135 20.52 -8.01 -8.49
CA ALA A 135 19.54 -8.97 -7.99
C ALA A 135 20.12 -9.87 -6.88
N ASP A 136 21.36 -10.32 -7.04
CA ASP A 136 22.07 -11.14 -6.06
C ASP A 136 22.40 -10.34 -4.79
N THR A 137 22.77 -9.06 -4.93
CA THR A 137 22.97 -8.15 -3.80
C THR A 137 21.68 -7.97 -3.02
N ARG A 138 20.55 -7.74 -3.70
CA ARG A 138 19.23 -7.61 -3.06
C ARG A 138 18.84 -8.90 -2.33
N ARG A 139 19.08 -10.07 -2.93
CA ARG A 139 18.81 -11.36 -2.30
C ARG A 139 19.65 -11.57 -1.04
N ALA A 140 20.93 -11.22 -1.08
CA ALA A 140 21.81 -11.31 0.07
C ALA A 140 21.43 -10.32 1.19
N LEU A 141 21.02 -9.10 0.85
CA LEU A 141 20.47 -8.12 1.80
C LEU A 141 19.23 -8.66 2.50
N MET A 142 18.30 -9.29 1.77
CA MET A 142 17.11 -9.92 2.35
C MET A 142 17.43 -11.10 3.27
N ALA A 143 18.55 -11.79 3.04
CA ALA A 143 19.04 -12.86 3.90
C ALA A 143 19.83 -12.32 5.12
N GLY A 144 20.12 -11.02 5.18
CA GLY A 144 21.00 -10.41 6.18
C GLY A 144 22.47 -10.80 6.03
N ASP A 145 22.89 -11.30 4.87
CA ASP A 145 24.29 -11.70 4.61
C ASP A 145 25.08 -10.53 4.00
N ALA A 146 25.67 -9.70 4.87
CA ALA A 146 26.48 -8.57 4.45
C ALA A 146 27.68 -8.97 3.59
N LYS A 147 28.29 -10.13 3.85
CA LYS A 147 29.48 -10.59 3.12
C LYS A 147 29.13 -11.01 1.69
N ALA A 148 28.06 -11.78 1.53
CA ALA A 148 27.54 -12.14 0.20
C ALA A 148 27.08 -10.89 -0.56
N ALA A 149 26.38 -9.97 0.12
CA ALA A 149 25.93 -8.71 -0.48
C ALA A 149 27.10 -7.86 -0.97
N ARG A 150 28.17 -7.69 -0.18
CA ARG A 150 29.39 -6.97 -0.61
C ARG A 150 30.08 -7.62 -1.79
N THR A 151 30.08 -8.95 -1.83
CA THR A 151 30.72 -9.70 -2.92
C THR A 151 29.96 -9.49 -4.23
N ALA A 152 28.63 -9.60 -4.19
CA ALA A 152 27.76 -9.36 -5.34
C ALA A 152 27.80 -7.89 -5.81
N LEU A 153 27.83 -6.94 -4.88
CA LEU A 153 27.86 -5.50 -5.16
C LEU A 153 29.04 -5.07 -6.05
N ARG A 154 30.18 -5.78 -5.99
CA ARG A 154 31.35 -5.49 -6.85
C ARG A 154 31.04 -5.63 -8.35
N GLY A 155 30.00 -6.39 -8.70
CA GLY A 155 29.52 -6.53 -10.08
C GLY A 155 28.52 -5.47 -10.52
N CYS A 156 28.02 -4.61 -9.60
CA CYS A 156 27.06 -3.57 -9.94
C CYS A 156 27.70 -2.46 -10.77
N ARG A 157 27.04 -2.09 -11.88
CA ARG A 157 27.55 -1.06 -12.82
C ARG A 157 26.98 0.33 -12.57
N ASP A 158 25.79 0.45 -12.00
CA ASP A 158 25.19 1.74 -11.64
C ASP A 158 25.74 2.23 -10.30
N ALA A 159 26.52 3.32 -10.33
CA ALA A 159 27.12 3.93 -9.15
C ALA A 159 26.07 4.41 -8.13
N ARG A 160 24.92 4.92 -8.60
CA ARG A 160 23.87 5.42 -7.67
C ARG A 160 23.20 4.29 -6.91
N SER A 161 22.83 3.22 -7.61
CA SER A 161 22.33 1.98 -6.99
C SER A 161 23.39 1.37 -6.06
N ALA A 162 24.66 1.34 -6.49
CA ALA A 162 25.75 0.79 -5.68
C ALA A 162 25.97 1.54 -4.36
N ASP A 163 25.95 2.87 -4.37
CA ASP A 163 26.07 3.69 -3.15
C ASP A 163 24.88 3.45 -2.19
N ALA A 164 23.67 3.35 -2.75
CA ALA A 164 22.46 3.08 -1.98
C ALA A 164 22.49 1.68 -1.34
N LEU A 165 22.87 0.65 -2.10
CA LEU A 165 23.02 -0.71 -1.60
C LEU A 165 24.15 -0.84 -0.58
N THR A 166 25.26 -0.10 -0.76
CA THR A 166 26.35 -0.02 0.23
C THR A 166 25.83 0.47 1.57
N ARG A 167 25.00 1.53 1.60
CA ARG A 167 24.41 2.02 2.86
C ARG A 167 23.52 0.99 3.55
N LEU A 168 22.80 0.16 2.78
CA LEU A 168 22.01 -0.95 3.34
C LEU A 168 22.92 -2.04 3.92
N ILE A 169 23.99 -2.41 3.23
CA ILE A 169 24.99 -3.37 3.73
C ILE A 169 25.65 -2.87 5.00
N ASP A 170 26.07 -1.61 5.04
CA ASP A 170 26.70 -1.01 6.22
C ASP A 170 25.74 -0.97 7.40
N ALA A 171 24.43 -0.84 7.14
CA ALA A 171 23.42 -0.99 8.16
C ALA A 171 23.29 -2.43 8.68
N ILE A 172 23.73 -3.47 7.97
CA ILE A 172 23.78 -4.83 8.54
C ILE A 172 24.98 -4.96 9.48
N GLU A 173 26.14 -4.43 9.07
CA GLU A 173 27.40 -4.65 9.79
C GLU A 173 27.60 -3.73 10.99
N ARG A 174 26.98 -2.55 10.99
CA ARG A 174 27.21 -1.56 12.04
C ARG A 174 26.63 -2.06 13.38
N PRO A 175 27.46 -2.23 14.42
CA PRO A 175 26.96 -2.58 15.75
C PRO A 175 26.14 -1.41 16.32
N ALA A 176 25.06 -1.73 17.03
CA ALA A 176 24.20 -0.73 17.68
C ALA A 176 24.84 -0.20 18.98
N SER A 177 25.93 0.55 18.86
CA SER A 177 26.60 1.19 20.02
C SER A 177 25.76 2.31 20.63
N ASP A 178 24.98 3.01 19.80
CA ASP A 178 23.96 3.98 20.23
C ASP A 178 22.61 3.58 19.60
N ILE A 179 21.73 3.03 20.45
CA ILE A 179 20.41 2.55 20.05
C ILE A 179 19.50 3.68 19.57
N GLY A 180 19.60 4.88 20.18
CA GLY A 180 18.75 6.02 19.85
C GLY A 180 19.08 6.55 18.46
N ALA A 181 20.37 6.81 18.21
CA ALA A 181 20.84 7.19 16.89
C ALA A 181 20.50 6.12 15.84
N ARG A 182 20.60 4.84 16.23
CA ARG A 182 20.28 3.73 15.35
C ARG A 182 18.80 3.64 14.98
N CYS A 183 17.89 3.87 15.92
CA CYS A 183 16.46 3.95 15.65
C CYS A 183 16.14 5.07 14.66
N VAL A 184 16.70 6.26 14.87
CA VAL A 184 16.49 7.41 13.99
C VAL A 184 17.03 7.13 12.59
N GLU A 185 18.22 6.55 12.47
CA GLU A 185 18.82 6.15 11.19
C GLU A 185 17.94 5.13 10.45
N LEU A 186 17.44 4.11 11.16
CA LEU A 186 16.56 3.09 10.59
C LEU A 186 15.25 3.68 10.11
N GLN A 187 14.60 4.52 10.92
CA GLN A 187 13.30 5.12 10.63
C GLN A 187 13.36 6.10 9.45
N THR A 188 14.45 6.85 9.31
CA THR A 188 14.57 7.91 8.31
C THR A 188 15.33 7.45 7.06
N THR A 189 16.63 7.22 7.21
CA THR A 189 17.56 7.03 6.10
C THR A 189 17.45 5.63 5.52
N VAL A 190 17.53 4.60 6.36
CA VAL A 190 17.51 3.21 5.88
C VAL A 190 16.14 2.83 5.33
N THR A 191 15.05 3.26 5.97
CA THR A 191 13.68 3.01 5.46
C THR A 191 13.49 3.60 4.08
N THR A 192 13.93 4.84 3.85
CA THR A 192 13.82 5.50 2.54
C THR A 192 14.60 4.75 1.47
N ILE A 193 15.87 4.42 1.76
CA ILE A 193 16.73 3.71 0.82
C ILE A 193 16.20 2.29 0.54
N ALA A 194 15.78 1.57 1.58
CA ALA A 194 15.25 0.22 1.45
C ALA A 194 14.00 0.20 0.56
N ARG A 195 13.06 1.15 0.74
CA ARG A 195 11.86 1.25 -0.10
C ARG A 195 12.20 1.54 -1.57
N GLN A 196 13.16 2.42 -1.82
CA GLN A 196 13.61 2.75 -3.17
C GLN A 196 14.32 1.59 -3.86
N GLN A 197 15.18 0.85 -3.13
CA GLN A 197 16.05 -0.18 -3.71
C GLN A 197 15.44 -1.58 -3.71
N LEU A 198 14.62 -1.92 -2.71
CA LEU A 198 14.08 -3.27 -2.51
C LEU A 198 12.59 -3.39 -2.87
N GLY A 199 11.88 -2.27 -3.00
CA GLY A 199 10.45 -2.25 -3.32
C GLY A 199 9.63 -3.10 -2.33
N ALA A 200 8.93 -4.12 -2.84
CA ALA A 200 8.11 -5.01 -2.03
C ALA A 200 8.91 -5.79 -0.96
N ALA A 201 10.21 -5.99 -1.15
CA ALA A 201 11.06 -6.69 -0.19
C ALA A 201 11.58 -5.79 0.95
N ALA A 202 11.36 -4.48 0.88
CA ALA A 202 11.85 -3.53 1.87
C ALA A 202 11.34 -3.84 3.28
N GLU A 203 10.07 -4.19 3.42
CA GLU A 203 9.44 -4.45 4.71
C GLU A 203 10.04 -5.69 5.40
N ALA A 204 10.35 -6.75 4.64
CA ALA A 204 11.02 -7.94 5.19
C ALA A 204 12.45 -7.63 5.67
N TYR A 205 13.20 -6.86 4.88
CA TYR A 205 14.54 -6.40 5.25
C TYR A 205 14.50 -5.53 6.52
N LEU A 206 13.62 -4.52 6.55
CA LEU A 206 13.47 -3.62 7.69
C LEU A 206 13.01 -4.39 8.94
N ALA A 207 12.09 -5.34 8.80
CA ALA A 207 11.63 -6.16 9.91
C ALA A 207 12.76 -6.91 10.61
N GLN A 208 13.72 -7.45 9.84
CA GLN A 208 14.90 -8.10 10.40
C GLN A 208 15.78 -7.08 11.16
N ARG A 209 16.06 -5.91 10.56
CA ARG A 209 16.88 -4.87 11.19
C ARG A 209 16.26 -4.35 12.50
N TRP A 210 14.94 -4.13 12.50
CA TRP A 210 14.20 -3.73 13.70
C TRP A 210 14.18 -4.83 14.77
N SER A 211 14.10 -6.10 14.39
CA SER A 211 14.13 -7.24 15.34
C SER A 211 15.47 -7.35 16.05
N GLU A 212 16.58 -7.16 15.33
CA GLU A 212 17.93 -7.18 15.91
C GLU A 212 18.10 -6.04 16.92
N LEU A 213 17.68 -4.83 16.53
CA LEU A 213 17.69 -3.67 17.43
C LEU A 213 16.83 -3.92 18.67
N ALA A 214 15.62 -4.45 18.51
CA ALA A 214 14.73 -4.76 19.61
C ALA A 214 15.35 -5.78 20.58
N THR A 215 16.06 -6.79 20.06
CA THR A 215 16.74 -7.80 20.87
C THR A 215 17.86 -7.20 21.72
N ILE A 216 18.63 -6.26 21.14
CA ILE A 216 19.68 -5.54 21.87
C ILE A 216 19.04 -4.63 22.93
N SER A 217 17.99 -3.89 22.56
CA SER A 217 17.27 -2.98 23.45
C SER A 217 16.55 -3.67 24.60
N ASP A 218 16.06 -4.91 24.42
CA ASP A 218 15.33 -5.67 25.46
C ASP A 218 16.21 -6.03 26.66
N THR A 219 17.54 -5.93 26.52
CA THR A 219 18.51 -6.14 27.62
C THR A 219 18.75 -4.89 28.47
N LEU A 220 18.25 -3.73 28.04
CA LEU A 220 18.45 -2.47 28.74
C LEU A 220 17.22 -2.15 29.62
N PRO A 221 17.43 -1.63 30.84
CA PRO A 221 16.32 -1.19 31.66
C PRO A 221 15.62 0.01 31.00
N LEU A 222 14.31 0.14 31.24
CA LEU A 222 13.58 1.36 30.91
C LEU A 222 14.17 2.50 31.76
N ASP A 223 14.84 3.43 31.11
CA ASP A 223 15.40 4.62 31.75
C ASP A 223 14.58 5.84 31.31
N ALA A 224 13.72 6.33 32.21
CA ALA A 224 12.90 7.50 31.97
C ALA A 224 13.71 8.79 31.72
N THR A 225 15.00 8.80 32.08
CA THR A 225 15.90 9.95 31.89
C THR A 225 16.64 9.91 30.56
N ARG A 226 16.73 8.73 29.93
CA ARG A 226 17.29 8.58 28.58
C ARG A 226 16.18 8.68 27.55
N ALA A 227 16.37 9.54 26.57
CA ALA A 227 15.53 9.62 25.38
C ALA A 227 15.70 8.40 24.44
N LEU A 228 16.12 7.25 24.96
CA LEU A 228 16.27 6.03 24.18
C LEU A 228 14.90 5.38 23.98
N PRO A 229 14.58 4.95 22.75
CA PRO A 229 13.34 4.25 22.49
C PRO A 229 13.35 2.87 23.17
N HIS A 230 12.25 2.57 23.87
CA HIS A 230 12.02 1.26 24.47
C HIS A 230 11.95 0.16 23.41
N ALA A 231 12.38 -1.07 23.75
CA ALA A 231 12.46 -2.20 22.81
C ALA A 231 11.11 -2.52 22.14
N SER A 232 10.00 -2.26 22.81
CA SER A 232 8.65 -2.45 22.27
C SER A 232 8.37 -1.68 20.98
N LEU A 233 8.94 -0.47 20.82
CA LEU A 233 8.80 0.31 19.60
C LEU A 233 9.48 -0.40 18.42
N ALA A 234 10.69 -0.91 18.65
CA ALA A 234 11.42 -1.67 17.65
C ALA A 234 10.70 -2.98 17.30
N TRP A 235 10.11 -3.69 18.27
CA TRP A 235 9.27 -4.87 17.99
C TRP A 235 8.02 -4.53 17.16
N LEU A 236 7.39 -3.38 17.40
CA LEU A 236 6.23 -2.93 16.62
C LEU A 236 6.61 -2.63 15.16
N HIS A 237 7.75 -1.97 14.94
CA HIS A 237 8.29 -1.74 13.59
C HIS A 237 8.78 -3.02 12.91
N ALA A 238 9.22 -4.00 13.69
CA ALA A 238 9.56 -5.33 13.19
C ALA A 238 8.36 -6.18 12.73
N GLY A 239 7.14 -5.66 12.86
CA GLY A 239 5.92 -6.41 12.54
C GLY A 239 5.59 -7.49 13.57
N GLN A 240 6.10 -7.39 14.80
CA GLN A 240 5.91 -8.37 15.87
C GLN A 240 5.11 -7.76 17.04
N PRO A 241 3.81 -7.46 16.85
CA PRO A 241 3.01 -6.77 17.86
C PRO A 241 2.85 -7.57 19.16
N ALA A 242 2.84 -8.91 19.10
CA ALA A 242 2.79 -9.76 20.30
C ALA A 242 4.00 -9.52 21.22
N ARG A 243 5.21 -9.51 20.66
CA ARG A 243 6.43 -9.22 21.42
C ARG A 243 6.47 -7.81 21.96
N ALA A 244 5.93 -6.84 21.22
CA ALA A 244 5.82 -5.47 21.70
C ALA A 244 4.94 -5.39 22.96
N CYS A 245 3.78 -6.04 22.97
CA CYS A 245 2.93 -6.14 24.17
C CYS A 245 3.63 -6.85 25.32
N GLU A 246 4.23 -8.03 25.09
CA GLU A 246 4.95 -8.79 26.12
C GLU A 246 6.10 -8.00 26.74
N CYS A 247 6.83 -7.23 25.93
CA CYS A 247 7.91 -6.38 26.39
C CYS A 247 7.40 -5.24 27.30
N ILE A 248 6.28 -4.62 26.94
CA ILE A 248 5.64 -3.55 27.73
C ILE A 248 5.08 -4.09 29.04
N GLU A 249 4.35 -5.21 28.98
CA GLU A 249 3.67 -5.81 30.14
C GLU A 249 4.66 -6.33 31.21
N ARG A 250 5.93 -6.53 30.86
CA ARG A 250 7.00 -6.86 31.82
C ARG A 250 7.35 -5.72 32.76
N ASP A 251 7.09 -4.46 32.38
CA ASP A 251 7.36 -3.30 33.23
C ASP A 251 6.10 -2.90 34.02
N PRO A 252 6.04 -3.08 35.34
CA PRO A 252 4.84 -2.77 36.12
C PRO A 252 4.42 -1.29 36.11
N LEU A 253 5.33 -0.38 35.74
CA LEU A 253 5.07 1.07 35.68
C LEU A 253 4.73 1.55 34.26
N TRP A 254 4.68 0.65 33.27
CA TRP A 254 4.40 1.00 31.88
C TRP A 254 3.18 1.90 31.66
N PRO A 255 2.05 1.78 32.42
CA PRO A 255 0.89 2.62 32.18
C PRO A 255 1.12 4.11 32.50
N GLN A 256 2.21 4.45 33.20
CA GLN A 256 2.58 5.83 33.52
C GLN A 256 3.38 6.51 32.40
N HIS A 257 3.79 5.75 31.38
CA HIS A 257 4.63 6.24 30.30
C HIS A 257 3.80 6.41 29.02
N PRO A 258 3.59 7.66 28.53
CA PRO A 258 2.71 7.91 27.38
C PRO A 258 3.18 7.19 26.11
N GLN A 259 4.49 7.09 25.90
CA GLN A 259 5.05 6.40 24.73
C GLN A 259 4.74 4.90 24.76
N LEU A 260 4.73 4.27 25.94
CA LEU A 260 4.39 2.86 26.08
C LEU A 260 2.89 2.62 25.88
N LEU A 261 2.04 3.53 26.36
CA LEU A 261 0.59 3.49 26.07
C LEU A 261 0.30 3.55 24.57
N ILE A 262 0.97 4.45 23.82
CA ILE A 262 0.81 4.57 22.36
C ILE A 262 1.22 3.27 21.67
N VAL A 263 2.43 2.76 21.97
CA VAL A 263 2.95 1.53 21.36
C VAL A 263 2.06 0.34 21.70
N TYR A 264 1.61 0.22 22.96
CA TYR A 264 0.71 -0.84 23.40
C TYR A 264 -0.64 -0.77 22.69
N GLY A 265 -1.25 0.41 22.61
CA GLY A 265 -2.53 0.63 21.94
C GLY A 265 -2.48 0.17 20.48
N ARG A 266 -1.43 0.57 19.76
CA ARG A 266 -1.19 0.16 18.36
C ARG A 266 -0.91 -1.34 18.22
N ALA A 267 -0.08 -1.91 19.09
CA ALA A 267 0.25 -3.32 19.08
C ALA A 267 -0.97 -4.20 19.37
N ALA A 268 -1.75 -3.85 20.40
CA ALA A 268 -2.97 -4.55 20.78
C ALA A 268 -4.04 -4.49 19.66
N ALA A 269 -4.18 -3.34 18.98
CA ALA A 269 -5.09 -3.20 17.84
C ALA A 269 -4.71 -4.16 16.70
N ARG A 270 -3.42 -4.25 16.33
CA ARG A 270 -2.92 -5.18 15.31
C ARG A 270 -3.12 -6.66 15.64
N LEU A 271 -3.25 -6.99 16.94
CA LEU A 271 -3.56 -8.34 17.42
C LEU A 271 -5.08 -8.61 17.50
N GLY A 272 -5.94 -7.66 17.14
CA GLY A 272 -7.38 -7.76 17.32
C GLY A 272 -7.83 -7.66 18.79
N ARG A 273 -6.97 -7.22 19.70
CA ARG A 273 -7.27 -7.04 21.12
C ARG A 273 -7.90 -5.65 21.34
N THR A 274 -9.13 -5.46 20.87
CA THR A 274 -9.83 -4.17 20.88
C THR A 274 -10.00 -3.59 22.29
N GLY A 275 -10.37 -4.41 23.28
CA GLY A 275 -10.52 -3.95 24.67
C GLY A 275 -9.24 -3.36 25.25
N PRO A 276 -8.13 -4.13 25.34
CA PRO A 276 -6.85 -3.63 25.82
C PRO A 276 -6.30 -2.43 25.01
N SER A 277 -6.49 -2.43 23.68
CA SER A 277 -6.10 -1.30 22.84
C SER A 277 -6.82 -0.02 23.24
N ARG A 278 -8.15 -0.06 23.30
CA ARG A 278 -8.98 1.09 23.69
C ARG A 278 -8.67 1.54 25.10
N GLN A 279 -8.45 0.62 26.03
CA GLN A 279 -8.07 0.95 27.40
C GLN A 279 -6.79 1.80 27.45
N ALA A 280 -5.75 1.43 26.68
CA ALA A 280 -4.52 2.21 26.62
C ALA A 280 -4.76 3.61 26.02
N TRP A 281 -5.57 3.72 24.96
CA TRP A 281 -5.91 5.02 24.37
C TRP A 281 -6.73 5.92 25.31
N MET A 282 -7.72 5.37 26.02
CA MET A 282 -8.50 6.14 26.99
C MET A 282 -7.63 6.65 28.13
N GLN A 283 -6.74 5.79 28.63
CA GLN A 283 -5.79 6.17 29.66
C GLN A 283 -4.85 7.28 29.19
N LEU A 284 -4.37 7.19 27.94
CA LEU A 284 -3.54 8.23 27.34
C LEU A 284 -4.29 9.56 27.24
N CYS A 285 -5.57 9.56 26.82
CA CYS A 285 -6.39 10.77 26.74
C CYS A 285 -6.55 11.47 28.10
N TRP A 286 -6.70 10.69 29.16
CA TRP A 286 -6.83 11.20 30.52
C TRP A 286 -5.51 11.76 31.07
N GLN A 287 -4.45 10.96 31.03
CA GLN A 287 -3.18 11.26 31.71
C GLN A 287 -2.31 12.21 30.89
N HIS A 288 -2.36 12.12 29.56
CA HIS A 288 -1.44 12.76 28.64
C HIS A 288 -2.19 13.31 27.40
N PRO A 289 -3.15 14.25 27.57
CA PRO A 289 -4.07 14.67 26.52
C PRO A 289 -3.37 15.22 25.27
N ALA A 290 -2.31 16.00 25.43
CA ALA A 290 -1.56 16.55 24.29
C ALA A 290 -0.85 15.45 23.48
N GLN A 291 -0.28 14.45 24.16
CA GLN A 291 0.32 13.29 23.50
C GLN A 291 -0.74 12.38 22.86
N ALA A 292 -1.91 12.26 23.49
CA ALA A 292 -3.04 11.50 22.95
C ALA A 292 -3.54 12.08 21.64
N GLU A 293 -3.78 13.39 21.60
CA GLU A 293 -4.23 14.12 20.42
C GLU A 293 -3.26 13.92 19.25
N ALA A 294 -1.97 14.20 19.47
CA ALA A 294 -0.96 14.01 18.42
C ALA A 294 -0.88 12.54 17.92
N ALA A 295 -1.03 11.56 18.82
CA ALA A 295 -0.93 10.15 18.45
C ALA A 295 -2.20 9.59 17.77
N LEU A 296 -3.38 10.11 18.13
CA LEU A 296 -4.65 9.76 17.49
C LEU A 296 -4.79 10.43 16.12
N ASP A 297 -4.27 11.64 15.94
CA ASP A 297 -4.18 12.31 14.64
C ASP A 297 -3.25 11.57 13.66
N ASP A 298 -2.15 10.99 14.15
CA ASP A 298 -1.26 10.13 13.38
C ASP A 298 -1.88 8.74 13.10
N GLY A 299 -2.86 8.33 13.89
CA GLY A 299 -3.60 7.08 13.76
C GLY A 299 -3.32 6.07 14.89
N SER A 300 -4.41 5.46 15.35
CA SER A 300 -4.38 4.49 16.45
C SER A 300 -4.03 3.06 16.02
N GLY A 301 -4.16 2.75 14.73
CA GLY A 301 -4.09 1.38 14.22
C GLY A 301 -5.41 0.61 14.34
N ASP A 302 -6.47 1.23 14.87
CA ASP A 302 -7.85 0.74 14.86
C ASP A 302 -8.71 1.72 14.07
N ALA A 303 -9.13 1.32 12.86
CA ALA A 303 -9.89 2.19 11.96
C ALA A 303 -11.23 2.67 12.56
N ALA A 304 -11.84 1.87 13.44
CA ALA A 304 -13.07 2.29 14.13
C ALA A 304 -12.78 3.38 15.15
N LEU A 305 -11.69 3.25 15.91
CA LEU A 305 -11.26 4.28 16.85
C LEU A 305 -10.83 5.57 16.13
N ASP A 306 -10.13 5.46 15.00
CA ASP A 306 -9.74 6.60 14.17
C ASP A 306 -10.95 7.35 13.59
N GLN A 307 -12.02 6.63 13.25
CA GLN A 307 -13.28 7.25 12.84
C GLN A 307 -13.95 7.98 14.01
N HIS A 308 -14.05 7.32 15.16
CA HIS A 308 -14.62 7.93 16.35
C HIS A 308 -13.86 9.18 16.81
N TRP A 309 -12.54 9.18 16.70
CA TRP A 309 -11.72 10.35 17.00
C TRP A 309 -12.03 11.52 16.07
N ARG A 310 -12.16 11.27 14.75
CA ARG A 310 -12.57 12.31 13.78
C ARG A 310 -13.97 12.82 14.05
N ASP A 311 -14.92 11.95 14.37
CA ASP A 311 -16.29 12.33 14.71
C ASP A 311 -16.31 13.21 15.97
N PHE A 312 -15.52 12.85 16.98
CA PHE A 312 -15.33 13.63 18.20
C PHE A 312 -14.75 15.01 17.92
N GLN A 313 -13.69 15.12 17.12
CA GLN A 313 -13.10 16.40 16.73
C GLN A 313 -14.06 17.27 15.90
N SER A 314 -14.96 16.64 15.13
CA SER A 314 -15.95 17.35 14.31
C SER A 314 -17.20 17.80 15.09
N ALA A 315 -17.38 17.33 16.32
CA ALA A 315 -18.52 17.72 17.14
C ALA A 315 -18.44 19.23 17.42
N GLU A 316 -19.53 19.97 17.19
CA GLU A 316 -19.64 21.40 17.53
C GLU A 316 -19.78 21.63 19.05
N LEU A 317 -19.03 20.86 19.85
CA LEU A 317 -19.02 20.89 21.29
C LEU A 317 -17.58 21.18 21.72
N ALA A 318 -17.42 22.09 22.69
CA ALA A 318 -16.12 22.49 23.22
C ALA A 318 -15.52 21.42 24.15
N PHE A 319 -15.38 20.19 23.65
CA PHE A 319 -14.78 19.09 24.40
C PHE A 319 -13.26 19.14 24.31
N ALA A 320 -12.62 18.83 25.43
CA ALA A 320 -11.20 18.59 25.48
C ALA A 320 -10.91 17.11 25.18
N THR A 321 -9.67 16.78 24.77
CA THR A 321 -9.22 15.39 24.55
C THR A 321 -9.52 14.46 25.75
N ARG A 322 -9.57 15.00 26.97
CA ARG A 322 -9.93 14.27 28.20
C ARG A 322 -11.41 13.83 28.26
N ASP A 323 -12.29 14.47 27.50
CA ASP A 323 -13.71 14.13 27.40
C ASP A 323 -13.95 12.98 26.39
N PHE A 324 -12.99 12.69 25.52
CA PHE A 324 -13.11 11.65 24.49
C PHE A 324 -13.50 10.28 25.06
N PRO A 325 -12.93 9.80 26.19
CA PRO A 325 -13.37 8.55 26.80
C PRO A 325 -14.83 8.53 27.24
N ALA A 326 -15.37 9.65 27.70
CA ALA A 326 -16.78 9.76 28.05
C ALA A 326 -17.65 9.78 26.79
N TRP A 327 -17.24 10.53 25.76
CA TRP A 327 -17.91 10.54 24.47
C TRP A 327 -17.99 9.14 23.83
N MET A 328 -16.91 8.36 23.93
CA MET A 328 -16.84 6.97 23.44
C MET A 328 -17.91 6.06 24.06
N LEU A 329 -18.34 6.30 25.30
CA LEU A 329 -19.43 5.54 25.92
C LEU A 329 -20.77 5.72 25.19
N ILE A 330 -20.97 6.87 24.55
CA ILE A 330 -22.18 7.17 23.76
C ILE A 330 -22.04 6.58 22.37
N ALA A 331 -20.90 6.83 21.72
CA ALA A 331 -20.65 6.43 20.34
C ALA A 331 -20.52 4.92 20.16
N ASP A 332 -19.93 4.21 21.13
CA ASP A 332 -19.72 2.76 21.05
C ASP A 332 -20.13 2.04 22.35
N ARG A 333 -21.44 1.94 22.54
CA ARG A 333 -22.07 1.29 23.70
C ARG A 333 -21.71 -0.18 23.88
N ARG A 334 -21.29 -0.88 22.82
CA ARG A 334 -20.97 -2.31 22.87
C ARG A 334 -19.70 -2.58 23.70
N HIS A 335 -18.87 -1.57 23.88
CA HIS A 335 -17.58 -1.70 24.54
C HIS A 335 -17.52 -1.07 25.93
N VAL A 336 -18.67 -0.67 26.48
CA VAL A 336 -18.79 -0.10 27.84
C VAL A 336 -18.19 -1.00 28.93
N GLY A 337 -18.20 -2.32 28.73
CA GLY A 337 -17.61 -3.28 29.67
C GLY A 337 -16.07 -3.33 29.66
N PHE A 338 -15.42 -2.82 28.61
CA PHE A 338 -13.97 -2.87 28.43
C PHE A 338 -13.27 -1.55 28.72
N LEU A 339 -14.04 -0.47 28.92
CA LEU A 339 -13.45 0.83 29.16
C LEU A 339 -12.96 0.92 30.62
N PRO A 340 -11.71 1.38 30.83
CA PRO A 340 -11.10 1.46 32.15
C PRO A 340 -11.87 2.37 33.11
N ARG A 341 -11.63 2.19 34.40
CA ARG A 341 -11.98 3.21 35.40
C ARG A 341 -11.09 4.45 35.15
N PRO A 342 -11.61 5.68 35.28
CA PRO A 342 -10.82 6.88 35.07
C PRO A 342 -9.61 6.89 35.98
N MET A 343 -8.43 7.00 35.38
CA MET A 343 -7.13 7.16 36.05
C MET A 343 -6.56 8.54 35.74
N THR A 344 -7.39 9.57 35.93
CA THR A 344 -7.02 10.98 35.73
C THR A 344 -6.82 11.68 37.07
N SER A 345 -5.95 12.68 37.12
CA SER A 345 -5.86 13.62 38.25
C SER A 345 -6.94 14.72 38.19
N ASP A 346 -7.68 14.79 37.09
CA ASP A 346 -8.74 15.76 36.84
C ASP A 346 -10.09 15.21 37.29
N GLU A 347 -10.54 15.69 38.45
CA GLU A 347 -11.78 15.25 39.07
C GLU A 347 -13.01 15.51 38.17
N ALA A 348 -13.01 16.56 37.36
CA ALA A 348 -14.17 16.90 36.52
C ALA A 348 -14.37 15.86 35.40
N ALA A 349 -13.31 15.52 34.68
CA ALA A 349 -13.37 14.52 33.61
C ALA A 349 -13.68 13.11 34.16
N ALA A 350 -13.10 12.74 35.31
CA ALA A 350 -13.43 11.48 35.98
C ALA A 350 -14.91 11.42 36.38
N THR A 351 -15.41 12.48 37.01
CA THR A 351 -16.80 12.56 37.49
C THR A 351 -17.78 12.51 36.31
N ALA A 352 -17.51 13.23 35.22
CA ALA A 352 -18.35 13.21 34.02
C ALA A 352 -18.42 11.80 33.40
N TYR A 353 -17.28 11.10 33.30
CA TYR A 353 -17.22 9.73 32.81
C TYR A 353 -18.00 8.76 33.72
N GLU A 354 -17.77 8.79 35.03
CA GLU A 354 -18.46 7.91 35.98
C GLU A 354 -19.98 8.17 36.01
N ALA A 355 -20.40 9.43 35.96
CA ALA A 355 -21.82 9.81 35.89
C ALA A 355 -22.49 9.29 34.60
N LEU A 356 -21.82 9.41 33.45
CA LEU A 356 -22.32 8.89 32.19
C LEU A 356 -22.37 7.35 32.16
N LEU A 357 -21.35 6.70 32.72
CA LEU A 357 -21.32 5.24 32.85
C LEU A 357 -22.47 4.74 33.72
N ALA A 358 -22.74 5.41 34.85
CA ALA A 358 -23.87 5.11 35.72
C ALA A 358 -25.21 5.33 35.00
N LEU A 359 -25.32 6.38 34.19
CA LEU A 359 -26.52 6.65 33.39
C LEU A 359 -26.79 5.54 32.37
N ILE A 360 -25.76 5.07 31.67
CA ILE A 360 -25.87 3.97 30.70
C ILE A 360 -26.27 2.67 31.41
N ARG A 361 -25.61 2.33 32.51
CA ARG A 361 -25.89 1.09 33.26
C ARG A 361 -27.27 1.05 33.91
N SER A 362 -27.76 2.20 34.35
CA SER A 362 -29.11 2.32 34.95
C SER A 362 -30.24 2.35 33.93
N GLY A 363 -29.95 2.30 32.63
CA GLY A 363 -30.96 2.41 31.58
C GLY A 363 -31.61 3.81 31.50
N GLY A 364 -30.91 4.85 31.95
CA GLY A 364 -31.39 6.22 31.85
C GLY A 364 -32.13 6.75 33.09
N ALA A 365 -31.81 6.27 34.30
CA ALA A 365 -32.46 6.71 35.54
C ALA A 365 -32.37 8.24 35.75
N ILE A 366 -33.43 8.84 36.32
CA ILE A 366 -33.56 10.29 36.49
C ILE A 366 -32.42 10.88 37.32
N GLU A 367 -32.02 10.21 38.41
CA GLU A 367 -30.93 10.70 39.27
C GLU A 367 -29.57 10.68 38.56
N ALA A 368 -29.31 9.67 37.72
CA ALA A 368 -28.09 9.62 36.91
C ALA A 368 -28.08 10.72 35.83
N ARG A 369 -29.24 11.07 35.26
CA ARG A 369 -29.36 12.21 34.32
C ARG A 369 -29.07 13.53 35.03
N ARG A 370 -29.60 13.72 36.25
CA ARG A 370 -29.36 14.92 37.06
C ARG A 370 -27.88 15.07 37.41
N ALA A 371 -27.23 13.98 37.81
CA ALA A 371 -25.79 13.98 38.09
C ALA A 371 -24.96 14.38 36.86
N LEU A 372 -25.23 13.80 35.69
CA LEU A 372 -24.53 14.16 34.46
C LEU A 372 -24.80 15.62 34.03
N GLN A 373 -26.05 16.10 34.18
CA GLN A 373 -26.41 17.49 33.88
C GLN A 373 -25.62 18.50 34.72
N GLN A 374 -25.35 18.17 35.99
CA GLN A 374 -24.62 19.04 36.92
C GLN A 374 -23.13 19.12 36.58
N CYS A 375 -22.54 18.02 36.09
CA CYS A 375 -21.11 17.96 35.82
C CYS A 375 -20.74 18.33 34.38
N GLN A 376 -21.45 17.79 33.39
CA GLN A 376 -21.14 18.02 31.97
C GLN A 376 -22.43 17.98 31.11
N PRO A 377 -23.16 19.11 31.01
CA PRO A 377 -24.47 19.16 30.35
C PRO A 377 -24.41 18.85 28.86
N ALA A 378 -23.29 19.16 28.19
CA ALA A 378 -23.08 18.84 26.79
C ALA A 378 -23.10 17.33 26.53
N LEU A 379 -22.54 16.51 27.43
CA LEU A 379 -22.57 15.05 27.30
C LEU A 379 -23.99 14.48 27.49
N LEU A 380 -24.81 15.08 28.37
CA LEU A 380 -26.20 14.65 28.51
C LEU A 380 -27.00 14.92 27.23
N THR A 381 -26.84 16.10 26.63
CA THR A 381 -27.50 16.45 25.37
C THR A 381 -27.13 15.44 24.27
N LEU A 382 -25.86 15.09 24.15
CA LEU A 382 -25.41 14.05 23.22
C LEU A 382 -26.03 12.68 23.52
N TYR A 383 -26.04 12.26 24.78
CA TYR A 383 -26.60 10.99 25.18
C TYR A 383 -28.09 10.89 24.80
N LEU A 384 -28.86 11.94 25.04
CA LEU A 384 -30.29 11.99 24.71
C LEU A 384 -30.51 12.02 23.20
N ALA A 385 -29.73 12.79 22.45
CA ALA A 385 -29.80 12.81 20.99
C ALA A 385 -29.51 11.43 20.37
N ALA A 386 -28.47 10.75 20.87
CA ALA A 386 -28.13 9.40 20.43
C ALA A 386 -29.19 8.35 20.83
N ALA A 387 -29.86 8.52 21.97
CA ALA A 387 -30.93 7.64 22.40
C ALA A 387 -32.19 7.75 21.51
N VAL A 388 -32.49 8.93 20.97
CA VAL A 388 -33.62 9.16 20.05
C VAL A 388 -33.39 8.49 18.69
N ILE A 389 -32.15 8.41 18.21
CA ILE A 389 -31.83 7.78 16.92
C ILE A 389 -31.86 6.25 17.00
N ALA A 390 -31.65 5.68 18.19
CA ALA A 390 -31.60 4.24 18.42
C ALA A 390 -32.96 3.59 18.78
N ALA A 391 -34.00 4.40 19.02
CA ALA A 391 -35.37 3.98 19.30
C ALA A 391 -36.22 4.08 18.03
#